data_AF-A0A2M8V2L6-F1
#
_entry.id   AF-A0A2M8V2L6-F1
#
_cell.length_a   1.000
_cell.length_b   1.000
_cell.length_c   1.000
_cell.angle_alpha   90.00
_cell.angle_beta   90.00
_cell.angle_gamma   90.00
#
_symmetry.space_group_name_H-M   'P 1'
#
loop_
_entity.id
_entity.type
_entity.pdbx_description
1 polymer ?
#
loop_
_entity_poly.entity_id
_entity_poly.type
_entity_poly.pdbx_seq_one_letter_code
_entity_poly.pdbx_strand_id
1 'polypeptide(L)'
;MKLLKLSAVLAAAALLSACGGNQAKVCGSDDVKNQLVKIFLSGALSSQADALSKAELKDVAIIDKDPDSGVLECVGTLTVPVVGQVASGTLKYQIAPAAKSEHDYLLLLADGPLANAFAKRIQGMIPQQ
;
A
#
# COMPACT_ATOMS: atom_id res chain seq x y z
N MET A 1 15.91 -3.80 50.70
CA MET A 1 16.39 -2.83 49.69
C MET A 1 16.04 -3.38 48.32
N LYS A 2 14.91 -2.92 47.78
CA LYS A 2 14.33 -3.33 46.50
C LYS A 2 14.69 -2.31 45.43
N LEU A 3 14.67 -2.77 44.18
CA LEU A 3 14.47 -1.97 42.96
C LEU A 3 15.59 -0.99 42.61
N LEU A 4 16.60 -1.40 41.84
CA LEU A 4 17.42 -0.48 41.05
C LEU A 4 18.32 -1.21 40.02
N LYS A 5 17.78 -2.17 39.26
CA LYS A 5 18.50 -2.76 38.10
C LYS A 5 17.57 -3.17 36.95
N LEU A 6 16.51 -2.39 36.70
CA LEU A 6 15.52 -2.71 35.67
C LEU A 6 15.16 -1.50 34.80
N SER A 7 16.12 -0.60 34.57
CA SER A 7 15.88 0.65 33.85
C SER A 7 16.71 0.81 32.57
N ALA A 8 17.52 -0.17 32.18
CA ALA A 8 18.40 -0.05 31.01
C ALA A 8 17.86 -0.67 29.71
N VAL A 9 16.75 -1.42 29.75
CA VAL A 9 16.24 -2.15 28.57
C VAL A 9 15.13 -1.40 27.81
N LEU A 10 14.62 -0.29 28.36
CA LEU A 10 13.47 0.44 27.79
C LEU A 10 13.84 1.63 26.88
N ALA A 11 15.13 1.90 26.65
CA ALA A 11 15.57 3.07 25.88
C ALA A 11 15.65 2.86 24.36
N ALA A 12 15.44 1.63 23.85
CA ALA A 12 15.55 1.35 22.41
C ALA A 12 14.22 1.40 21.64
N ALA A 13 13.07 1.46 22.33
CA ALA A 13 11.75 1.44 21.67
C ALA A 13 11.24 2.82 21.22
N ALA A 14 11.87 3.92 21.67
CA ALA A 14 11.39 5.28 21.42
C ALA A 14 11.94 5.93 20.14
N LEU A 15 12.88 5.30 19.43
CA LEU A 15 13.40 5.84 18.16
C LEU A 15 12.58 5.42 16.93
N LEU A 16 11.65 4.47 17.06
CA LEU A 16 10.78 4.04 15.96
C LEU A 16 9.49 4.88 15.84
N SER A 17 9.16 5.69 16.85
CA SER A 17 7.92 6.48 16.88
C SER A 17 8.05 7.89 16.29
N ALA A 18 9.27 8.36 15.96
CA ALA A 18 9.49 9.74 15.51
C ALA A 18 9.60 9.91 13.98
N CYS A 19 9.60 8.84 13.18
CA CYS A 19 9.69 8.99 11.71
C CYS A 19 8.83 8.03 10.86
N GLY A 20 8.04 7.12 11.46
CA GLY A 20 7.27 6.10 10.71
C GLY A 20 5.75 6.28 10.72
N GLY A 21 5.17 6.86 11.79
CA GLY A 21 3.71 6.87 12.00
C GLY A 21 2.91 7.71 10.99
N ASN A 22 3.53 8.75 10.43
CA ASN A 22 2.88 9.57 9.38
C ASN A 22 3.10 8.96 7.99
N GLN A 23 4.23 8.33 7.74
CA GLN A 23 4.58 7.80 6.42
C GLN A 23 3.81 6.50 6.10
N ALA A 24 3.54 5.64 7.10
CA ALA A 24 2.70 4.46 6.89
C ALA A 24 1.27 4.84 6.47
N LYS A 25 0.75 5.98 6.97
CA LYS A 25 -0.54 6.54 6.53
C LYS A 25 -0.51 7.03 5.08
N VAL A 26 0.64 7.51 4.61
CA VAL A 26 0.82 7.95 3.22
C VAL A 26 0.75 6.75 2.26
N CYS A 27 1.51 5.68 2.53
CA CYS A 27 1.45 4.45 1.72
C CYS A 27 0.01 3.93 1.62
N GLY A 28 -0.76 4.00 2.72
CA GLY A 28 -2.15 3.54 2.78
C GLY A 28 -3.20 4.59 2.46
N SER A 29 -2.81 5.74 1.90
CA SER A 29 -3.74 6.83 1.64
C SER A 29 -4.74 6.48 0.53
N ASP A 30 -5.91 7.12 0.56
CA ASP A 30 -6.93 6.95 -0.48
C ASP A 30 -6.41 7.37 -1.86
N ASP A 31 -5.52 8.36 -1.93
CA ASP A 31 -4.93 8.80 -3.19
C ASP A 31 -4.01 7.73 -3.77
N VAL A 32 -3.11 7.14 -2.97
CA VAL A 32 -2.26 6.02 -3.41
C VAL A 32 -3.11 4.82 -3.84
N LYS A 33 -4.14 4.47 -3.08
CA LYS A 33 -5.12 3.44 -3.46
C LYS A 33 -5.75 3.75 -4.83
N ASN A 34 -6.21 4.97 -5.05
CA ASN A 34 -6.85 5.36 -6.31
C ASN A 34 -5.86 5.31 -7.48
N GLN A 35 -4.60 5.68 -7.26
CA GLN A 35 -3.54 5.55 -8.26
C GLN A 35 -3.25 4.08 -8.59
N LEU A 36 -3.19 3.19 -7.59
CA LEU A 36 -3.05 1.74 -7.80
C LEU A 36 -4.24 1.17 -8.58
N VAL A 37 -5.47 1.55 -8.22
CA VAL A 37 -6.69 1.15 -8.94
C VAL A 37 -6.65 1.55 -10.41
N LYS A 38 -6.15 2.76 -10.73
CA LYS A 38 -6.00 3.22 -12.12
C LYS A 38 -5.10 2.33 -12.96
N ILE A 39 -4.08 1.68 -12.39
CA ILE A 39 -3.25 0.71 -13.10
C ILE A 39 -4.11 -0.45 -13.61
N PHE A 40 -4.99 -0.98 -12.78
CA PHE A 40 -5.87 -2.09 -13.15
C PHE A 40 -6.93 -1.68 -14.18
N LEU A 41 -7.51 -0.48 -14.03
CA LEU A 41 -8.49 0.08 -14.96
C LEU A 41 -7.90 0.41 -16.34
N SER A 42 -6.61 0.75 -16.38
CA SER A 42 -5.90 1.01 -17.65
C SER A 42 -5.43 -0.29 -18.33
N GLY A 43 -5.64 -1.45 -17.69
CA GLY A 43 -5.14 -2.74 -18.16
C GLY A 43 -6.21 -3.82 -18.17
N ALA A 44 -5.86 -4.98 -17.59
CA ALA A 44 -6.62 -6.22 -17.68
C ALA A 44 -8.03 -6.18 -17.04
N LEU A 45 -8.34 -5.16 -16.24
CA LEU A 45 -9.60 -5.01 -15.51
C LEU A 45 -10.38 -3.74 -15.92
N SER A 46 -10.15 -3.23 -17.13
CA SER A 46 -10.78 -1.99 -17.62
C SER A 46 -12.32 -2.00 -17.57
N SER A 47 -12.96 -3.16 -17.72
CA SER A 47 -14.41 -3.30 -17.64
C SER A 47 -14.96 -3.44 -16.21
N GLN A 48 -14.10 -3.39 -15.19
CA GLN A 48 -14.45 -3.68 -13.78
C GLN A 48 -14.46 -2.43 -12.90
N ALA A 49 -14.76 -1.27 -13.49
CA ALA A 49 -14.76 0.03 -12.79
C ALA A 49 -15.60 0.03 -11.50
N ASP A 50 -16.80 -0.54 -11.55
CA ASP A 50 -17.70 -0.58 -10.39
C ASP A 50 -17.14 -1.42 -9.24
N ALA A 51 -16.50 -2.55 -9.53
CA ALA A 51 -15.85 -3.38 -8.52
C ALA A 51 -14.63 -2.68 -7.94
N LEU A 52 -13.79 -2.10 -8.81
CA LEU A 52 -12.54 -1.44 -8.43
C LEU A 52 -12.77 -0.11 -7.67
N SER A 53 -13.89 0.58 -7.91
CA SER A 53 -14.27 1.78 -7.13
C SER A 53 -14.54 1.48 -5.65
N LYS A 54 -14.85 0.22 -5.33
CA LYS A 54 -15.10 -0.27 -3.97
C LYS A 54 -13.88 -0.97 -3.37
N ALA A 55 -12.72 -0.83 -4.00
CA ALA A 55 -11.50 -1.43 -3.50
C ALA A 55 -11.06 -0.77 -2.20
N GLU A 56 -10.40 -1.54 -1.34
CA GLU A 56 -9.79 -1.06 -0.10
C GLU A 56 -8.32 -1.47 -0.06
N LEU A 57 -7.46 -0.59 0.42
CA LEU A 57 -6.04 -0.85 0.64
C LEU A 57 -5.77 -0.99 2.13
N LYS A 58 -5.28 -2.14 2.57
CA LYS A 58 -5.10 -2.52 3.97
C LYS A 58 -3.72 -3.14 4.22
N ASP A 59 -3.42 -3.41 5.48
CA ASP A 59 -2.18 -4.08 5.92
C ASP A 59 -0.92 -3.42 5.34
N VAL A 60 -0.93 -2.09 5.32
CA VAL A 60 0.10 -1.32 4.64
C VAL A 60 1.33 -1.14 5.51
N ALA A 61 2.50 -1.38 4.93
CA ALA A 61 3.79 -1.17 5.57
C ALA A 61 4.77 -0.51 4.61
N ILE A 62 5.70 0.28 5.17
CA ILE A 62 6.89 0.75 4.48
C ILE A 62 7.94 -0.34 4.62
N ILE A 63 8.50 -0.78 3.49
CA ILE A 63 9.58 -1.77 3.45
C ILE A 63 10.93 -1.06 3.38
N ASP A 64 11.01 0.04 2.62
CA ASP A 64 12.25 0.80 2.46
C ASP A 64 11.97 2.29 2.23
N LYS A 65 12.96 3.13 2.50
CA LYS A 65 12.92 4.56 2.25
C LYS A 65 14.26 5.04 1.71
N ASP A 66 14.23 5.65 0.53
CA ASP A 66 15.38 6.36 -0.03
C ASP A 66 15.60 7.67 0.75
N PRO A 67 16.77 7.85 1.41
CA PRO A 67 17.04 9.02 2.22
C PRO A 67 17.26 10.31 1.40
N ASP A 68 17.68 10.18 0.13
CA ASP A 68 18.05 11.31 -0.72
C ASP A 68 16.82 11.85 -1.46
N SER A 69 15.99 10.95 -1.99
CA SER A 69 14.81 11.31 -2.78
C SER A 69 13.51 11.36 -1.97
N GLY A 70 13.49 10.73 -0.79
CA GLY A 70 12.27 10.58 0.00
C GLY A 70 11.28 9.57 -0.58
N VAL A 71 11.67 8.81 -1.60
CA VAL A 71 10.86 7.72 -2.16
C VAL A 71 10.63 6.65 -1.11
N LEU A 72 9.37 6.21 -0.99
CA LEU A 72 8.96 5.13 -0.10
C LEU A 72 8.66 3.89 -0.93
N GLU A 73 9.26 2.76 -0.55
CA GLU A 73 8.85 1.44 -1.00
C GLU A 73 7.84 0.88 0.00
N CYS A 74 6.63 0.60 -0.49
CA CYS A 74 5.51 0.16 0.31
C CYS A 74 5.03 -1.23 -0.12
N VAL A 75 4.38 -1.93 0.81
CA VAL A 75 3.54 -3.09 0.55
C VAL A 75 2.16 -2.84 1.12
N GLY A 76 1.13 -3.36 0.46
CA GLY A 76 -0.22 -3.36 0.99
C GLY A 76 -1.08 -4.43 0.34
N THR A 77 -2.16 -4.78 1.01
CA THR A 77 -3.16 -5.72 0.52
C THR A 77 -4.31 -4.94 -0.12
N LEU A 78 -4.50 -5.09 -1.43
CA LEU A 78 -5.65 -4.54 -2.13
C LEU A 78 -6.78 -5.58 -2.12
N THR A 79 -7.95 -5.19 -1.61
CA THR A 79 -9.16 -6.01 -1.62
C THR A 79 -10.19 -5.42 -2.57
N VAL A 80 -10.75 -6.25 -3.45
CA VAL A 80 -11.75 -5.85 -4.46
C VAL A 80 -12.97 -6.76 -4.35
N PRO A 81 -14.18 -6.24 -4.12
CA PRO A 81 -15.40 -7.04 -4.13
C PRO A 81 -15.78 -7.40 -5.58
N VAL A 82 -15.87 -8.70 -5.87
CA VAL A 82 -16.14 -9.26 -7.21
C VAL A 82 -17.25 -10.30 -7.09
N VAL A 83 -18.43 -10.01 -7.66
CA VAL A 83 -19.59 -10.93 -7.80
C VAL A 83 -19.88 -11.77 -6.54
N GLY A 84 -20.13 -11.11 -5.42
CA GLY A 84 -20.47 -11.78 -4.14
C GLY A 84 -19.29 -12.40 -3.39
N GLN A 85 -18.07 -12.24 -3.91
CA GLN A 85 -16.82 -12.63 -3.25
C GLN A 85 -15.90 -11.41 -3.08
N VAL A 86 -14.80 -11.57 -2.34
CA VAL A 86 -13.75 -10.56 -2.21
C VAL A 86 -12.44 -11.14 -2.70
N ALA A 87 -11.88 -10.56 -3.76
CA ALA A 87 -10.53 -10.84 -4.20
C ALA A 87 -9.56 -10.05 -3.31
N SER A 88 -8.50 -10.69 -2.83
CA SER A 88 -7.45 -10.04 -2.04
C SER A 88 -6.09 -10.39 -2.61
N GLY A 89 -5.19 -9.41 -2.69
CA GLY A 89 -3.84 -9.60 -3.21
C GLY A 89 -2.86 -8.57 -2.67
N THR A 90 -1.65 -9.04 -2.36
CA THR A 90 -0.55 -8.18 -1.94
C THR A 90 0.04 -7.47 -3.15
N LEU A 91 0.23 -6.16 -3.03
CA LEU A 91 0.91 -5.31 -3.99
C LEU A 91 2.15 -4.73 -3.35
N LYS A 92 3.23 -4.66 -4.14
CA LYS A 92 4.44 -3.91 -3.82
C LYS A 92 4.49 -2.69 -4.73
N TYR A 93 4.76 -1.51 -4.19
CA TYR A 93 4.72 -0.27 -4.95
C TYR A 93 5.64 0.80 -4.37
N GLN A 94 6.02 1.77 -5.19
CA GLN A 94 6.87 2.89 -4.82
C GLN A 94 6.12 4.20 -4.99
N ILE A 95 6.22 5.08 -4.00
CA ILE A 95 5.62 6.41 -4.04
C ILE A 95 6.69 7.48 -3.77
N ALA A 96 6.54 8.64 -4.39
CA ALA A 96 7.42 9.79 -4.19
C ALA A 96 6.64 11.01 -3.71
N PRO A 97 7.24 11.91 -2.91
CA PRO A 97 6.66 13.21 -2.63
C PRO A 97 6.39 13.98 -3.93
N ALA A 98 5.20 14.57 -4.06
CA ALA A 98 4.88 15.43 -5.18
C ALA A 98 5.65 16.75 -5.05
N ALA A 99 6.22 17.25 -6.16
CA ALA A 99 6.95 18.51 -6.13
C ALA A 99 6.04 19.65 -5.63
N LYS A 100 6.49 20.34 -4.56
CA LYS A 100 5.80 21.46 -3.86
C LYS A 100 4.69 21.09 -2.87
N SER A 101 4.55 19.83 -2.48
CA SER A 101 3.65 19.41 -1.40
C SER A 101 4.36 18.49 -0.42
N GLU A 102 4.27 18.79 0.88
CA GLU A 102 4.82 17.92 1.93
C GLU A 102 3.91 16.72 2.25
N HIS A 103 2.74 16.66 1.61
CA HIS A 103 1.68 15.71 1.97
C HIS A 103 1.15 14.90 0.79
N ASP A 104 1.35 15.37 -0.45
CA ASP A 104 0.90 14.64 -1.64
C ASP A 104 2.01 13.70 -2.12
N TYR A 105 1.62 12.47 -2.46
CA TYR A 105 2.53 11.45 -2.95
C TYR A 105 2.02 10.87 -4.26
N LEU A 106 2.93 10.63 -5.19
CA LEU A 106 2.63 10.06 -6.50
C LEU A 106 3.17 8.64 -6.56
N LEU A 107 2.34 7.73 -7.08
CA LEU A 107 2.73 6.39 -7.43
C LEU A 107 3.73 6.44 -8.58
N LEU A 108 4.96 6.01 -8.31
CA LEU A 108 6.01 5.90 -9.31
C LEU A 108 5.92 4.57 -10.06
N LEU A 109 5.75 3.49 -9.30
CA LEU A 109 5.80 2.14 -9.79
C LEU A 109 4.92 1.23 -8.94
N ALA A 110 4.28 0.26 -9.58
CA ALA A 110 3.78 -0.94 -8.92
C ALA A 110 4.51 -2.16 -9.49
N ASP A 111 4.80 -3.14 -8.65
CA ASP A 111 5.40 -4.39 -9.07
C ASP A 111 4.49 -5.11 -10.07
N GLY A 112 4.95 -5.18 -11.32
CA GLY A 112 4.20 -5.73 -12.43
C GLY A 112 3.79 -7.20 -12.24
N PRO A 113 4.69 -8.10 -11.81
CA PRO A 113 4.34 -9.49 -11.51
C PRO A 113 3.22 -9.65 -10.49
N LEU A 114 3.29 -8.96 -9.34
CA LEU A 114 2.26 -9.03 -8.30
C LEU A 114 0.93 -8.43 -8.78
N ALA A 115 0.97 -7.28 -9.43
CA ALA A 115 -0.22 -6.65 -10.00
C ALA A 115 -0.88 -7.55 -11.06
N ASN A 116 -0.11 -8.15 -11.97
CA ASN A 116 -0.63 -9.05 -12.99
C ASN A 116 -1.21 -10.34 -12.41
N ALA A 117 -0.56 -10.92 -11.39
CA ALA A 117 -1.08 -12.10 -10.70
C ALA A 117 -2.42 -11.80 -10.02
N PHE A 118 -2.53 -10.64 -9.37
CA PHE A 118 -3.78 -10.22 -8.76
C PHE A 118 -4.88 -9.94 -9.79
N ALA A 119 -4.55 -9.27 -10.90
CA ALA A 119 -5.50 -9.02 -11.98
C ALA A 119 -6.05 -10.33 -12.58
N LYS A 120 -5.18 -11.32 -12.85
CA LYS A 120 -5.60 -12.65 -13.33
C LYS A 120 -6.53 -13.36 -12.33
N ARG A 121 -6.26 -13.22 -11.03
CA ARG A 121 -7.14 -13.78 -9.99
C ARG A 121 -8.53 -13.16 -10.06
N ILE A 122 -8.64 -11.84 -10.16
CA ILE A 122 -9.92 -11.15 -10.30
C ILE A 122 -10.64 -11.60 -11.58
N GLN A 123 -9.94 -11.69 -12.70
CA GLN A 123 -10.52 -12.18 -13.97
C GLN A 123 -11.07 -13.60 -13.84
N GLY A 124 -10.36 -14.49 -13.14
CA GLY A 124 -10.82 -15.86 -12.90
C GLY A 124 -12.02 -15.98 -11.95
N MET A 125 -12.34 -14.92 -11.19
CA MET A 125 -13.51 -14.86 -10.31
C MET A 125 -14.76 -14.33 -11.02
N ILE A 126 -14.61 -13.75 -12.21
CA ILE A 126 -15.72 -13.25 -13.02
C ILE A 126 -16.20 -14.41 -13.90
N PRO A 127 -17.49 -14.79 -13.84
CA PRO A 127 -18.05 -15.80 -14.73
C PRO A 127 -17.79 -15.41 -16.19
N GLN A 128 -17.17 -16.30 -16.97
CA GLN A 128 -17.05 -16.09 -18.41
C GLN A 128 -18.44 -16.31 -19.02
N GLN A 129 -18.97 -15.26 -19.65
CA GLN A 129 -20.20 -15.35 -20.44
C GLN A 129 -19.93 -16.02 -21.78
#